data_AF-A0A1Z5K4A1-F1
#
_entry.id   AF-A0A1Z5K4A1-F1
#
_cell.length_a   1.000
_cell.length_b   1.000
_cell.length_c   1.000
_cell.angle_alpha   90.00
_cell.angle_beta   90.00
_cell.angle_gamma   90.00
#
_symmetry.space_group_name_H-M   'P 1'
#
loop_
_entity.id
_entity.type
_entity.pdbx_description
1 polymer ?
#
loop_
_entity_poly.entity_id
_entity_poly.type
_entity_poly.pdbx_seq_one_letter_code
_entity_poly.pdbx_strand_id
1 'polypeptide(L)'
;MMKSHYCTNLVLLLLIPCPPIWGFVITRNGLPAKSLRKMVCQSPNLVFPHRRRKDLLKRNALIPLTVPETQNLLSTGPPTGAQYSVYIGRTPRERFGRLIESSIVGFLGVFFSYFLSFVIGGFFATLLGCIFFFWGILSPEFQAYQRNWEFLGGRPLVDMEDTTAKKDPDKAGLYSALFVGHLADLAVVEDAISDVEYDLDDFRDYTMDGDELEKLTGRPYLLRVLARDRTGRELQIHTRMSEEYVDGALETGLPVTAILLSTQRNFSRLAGITDLYVPDANLWLGDYPYLDREHMEAMLAEDDDIWDALQAEAIDYDLMEDVYQDSKGDNDGNDDFNSITDNRIPLRRRRKR
;
A
#
# COMPACT_ATOMS: atom_id res chain seq x y z
N MET A 1 -2.02 29.87 -39.52
CA MET A 1 -1.50 28.60 -40.05
C MET A 1 0.01 28.57 -39.83
N MET A 2 0.48 28.13 -38.66
CA MET A 2 1.79 27.52 -38.42
C MET A 2 1.89 27.18 -36.93
N LYS A 3 2.07 25.90 -36.65
CA LYS A 3 2.22 25.30 -35.33
C LYS A 3 3.60 25.64 -34.77
N SER A 4 3.65 26.08 -33.51
CA SER A 4 4.89 26.17 -32.73
C SER A 4 4.84 25.10 -31.64
N HIS A 5 5.38 23.92 -31.95
CA HIS A 5 5.85 22.94 -30.97
C HIS A 5 7.33 23.23 -30.76
N TYR A 6 7.78 23.45 -29.52
CA TYR A 6 9.05 22.97 -28.96
C TYR A 6 9.04 23.31 -27.46
N CYS A 7 8.51 22.41 -26.64
CA CYS A 7 8.77 22.35 -25.21
C CYS A 7 9.82 21.26 -25.02
N THR A 8 11.09 21.65 -25.10
CA THR A 8 12.22 20.76 -24.88
C THR A 8 12.52 20.77 -23.38
N ASN A 9 11.91 19.85 -22.63
CA ASN A 9 12.26 19.58 -21.24
C ASN A 9 13.63 18.88 -21.22
N LEU A 10 14.66 19.66 -20.93
CA LEU A 10 16.01 19.18 -20.62
C LEU A 10 16.00 18.65 -19.17
N VAL A 11 15.47 17.44 -18.96
CA VAL A 11 15.68 16.70 -17.72
C VAL A 11 17.03 16.00 -17.85
N LEU A 12 18.07 16.65 -17.32
CA LEU A 12 19.38 16.04 -17.13
C LEU A 12 19.26 15.03 -15.97
N LEU A 13 18.90 13.79 -16.32
CA LEU A 13 18.91 12.63 -15.42
C LEU A 13 20.37 12.33 -15.06
N LEU A 14 20.81 12.81 -13.90
CA LEU A 14 21.97 12.26 -13.22
C LEU A 14 21.60 10.83 -12.78
N LEU A 15 22.12 9.85 -13.52
CA LEU A 15 22.09 8.43 -13.17
C LEU A 15 22.91 8.21 -11.90
N ILE A 16 22.30 8.45 -10.74
CA ILE A 16 22.76 7.87 -9.48
C ILE A 16 22.14 6.47 -9.43
N PRO A 17 22.95 5.38 -9.45
CA PRO A 17 22.41 4.05 -9.26
C PRO A 17 21.91 3.95 -7.81
N CYS A 18 20.60 4.12 -7.62
CA CYS A 18 19.96 3.66 -6.40
C CYS A 18 20.13 2.13 -6.35
N PRO A 19 20.57 1.53 -5.23
CA PRO A 19 20.50 0.08 -5.08
C PRO A 19 19.02 -0.35 -5.27
N PRO A 20 18.75 -1.50 -5.92
CA PRO A 20 17.39 -2.00 -6.06
C PRO A 20 16.94 -2.47 -4.69
N ILE A 21 16.26 -1.60 -3.95
CA ILE A 21 15.53 -2.01 -2.76
C ILE A 21 14.07 -2.13 -3.19
N TRP A 22 13.50 -3.32 -2.97
CA TRP A 22 12.10 -3.72 -3.18
C TRP A 22 11.71 -4.09 -4.61
N GLY A 23 11.96 -5.38 -4.94
CA GLY A 23 11.26 -6.05 -6.02
C GLY A 23 9.83 -6.38 -5.58
N PHE A 24 8.84 -5.82 -6.27
CA PHE A 24 7.51 -6.42 -6.31
C PHE A 24 7.64 -7.77 -7.03
N VAL A 25 7.72 -8.85 -6.27
CA VAL A 25 7.60 -10.21 -6.79
C VAL A 25 6.12 -10.58 -6.74
N ILE A 26 5.44 -10.45 -7.89
CA ILE A 26 4.22 -11.22 -8.13
C ILE A 26 4.69 -12.66 -8.36
N THR A 27 4.66 -13.48 -7.31
CA THR A 27 5.03 -14.90 -7.40
C THR A 27 4.07 -15.60 -8.37
N ARG A 28 4.63 -16.04 -9.49
CA ARG A 28 3.96 -16.92 -10.45
C ARG A 28 4.32 -18.35 -10.09
N ASN A 29 3.66 -18.91 -9.07
CA ASN A 29 3.87 -20.31 -8.71
C ASN A 29 3.27 -21.21 -9.79
N GLY A 30 4.18 -21.86 -10.54
CA GLY A 30 3.88 -22.94 -11.45
C GLY A 30 3.57 -24.21 -10.67
N LEU A 31 2.29 -24.57 -10.61
CA LEU A 31 1.83 -25.93 -10.34
C LEU A 31 1.53 -26.64 -11.67
N PRO A 32 1.71 -27.97 -11.75
CA PRO A 32 1.69 -28.72 -13.00
C PRO A 32 0.30 -28.74 -13.65
N ALA A 33 0.30 -28.49 -14.96
CA ALA A 33 -0.86 -28.43 -15.82
C ALA A 33 -1.71 -29.71 -15.80
N LYS A 34 -2.84 -29.69 -15.10
CA LYS A 34 -4.01 -30.51 -15.44
C LYS A 34 -5.31 -29.72 -15.22
N SER A 35 -6.01 -29.48 -16.33
CA SER A 35 -7.43 -29.10 -16.41
C SER A 35 -7.84 -27.72 -15.88
N LEU A 36 -7.27 -26.66 -16.45
CA LEU A 36 -7.82 -25.30 -16.33
C LEU A 36 -9.06 -25.13 -17.23
N ARG A 37 -10.25 -25.30 -16.63
CA ARG A 37 -11.48 -24.71 -17.18
C ARG A 37 -11.31 -23.20 -17.17
N LYS A 38 -11.35 -22.64 -18.38
CA LYS A 38 -11.34 -21.22 -18.69
C LYS A 38 -12.52 -20.53 -17.97
N MET A 39 -12.29 -19.91 -16.81
CA MET A 39 -13.25 -18.97 -16.23
C MET A 39 -13.03 -17.61 -16.87
N VAL A 40 -13.86 -17.33 -17.87
CA VAL A 40 -14.06 -16.00 -18.43
C VAL A 40 -14.98 -15.26 -17.45
N CYS A 41 -14.44 -14.34 -16.66
CA CYS A 41 -15.26 -13.36 -15.95
C CYS A 41 -15.75 -12.31 -16.96
N GLN A 42 -16.85 -12.62 -17.66
CA GLN A 42 -17.67 -11.63 -18.32
C GLN A 42 -18.49 -10.90 -17.24
N SER A 43 -17.99 -9.75 -16.79
CA SER A 43 -18.82 -8.80 -16.02
C SER A 43 -19.72 -8.04 -17.01
N PRO A 44 -21.05 -7.98 -16.81
CA PRO A 44 -21.93 -7.22 -17.66
C PRO A 44 -21.61 -5.72 -17.52
N ASN A 45 -21.64 -5.00 -18.64
CA ASN A 45 -21.42 -3.55 -18.71
C ASN A 45 -22.23 -2.81 -17.64
N LEU A 46 -21.55 -2.33 -16.59
CA LEU A 46 -22.14 -1.54 -15.53
C LEU A 46 -22.18 -0.07 -15.95
N VAL A 47 -23.40 0.43 -16.14
CA VAL A 47 -23.77 1.85 -16.21
C VAL A 47 -24.40 2.17 -14.85
N PHE A 48 -23.87 3.15 -14.12
CA PHE A 48 -24.26 3.42 -12.74
C PHE A 48 -25.17 4.67 -12.62
N PRO A 49 -26.49 4.52 -12.47
CA PRO A 49 -27.29 5.55 -11.84
C PRO A 49 -27.06 5.52 -10.32
N HIS A 50 -26.89 6.70 -9.70
CA HIS A 50 -26.59 6.94 -8.28
C HIS A 50 -27.43 6.13 -7.26
N ARG A 51 -28.64 5.68 -7.67
CA ARG A 51 -29.58 4.90 -6.86
C ARG A 51 -29.24 3.40 -6.74
N ARG A 52 -28.28 2.88 -7.50
CA ARG A 52 -27.82 1.47 -7.48
C ARG A 52 -26.53 1.21 -6.68
N ARG A 53 -25.94 2.25 -6.05
CA ARG A 53 -24.69 2.10 -5.27
C ARG A 53 -24.87 1.12 -4.11
N LYS A 54 -25.98 1.21 -3.36
CA LYS A 54 -26.28 0.35 -2.20
C LYS A 54 -26.34 -1.15 -2.51
N ASP A 55 -26.94 -1.54 -3.63
CA ASP A 55 -27.03 -2.96 -4.03
C ASP A 55 -25.70 -3.52 -4.53
N LEU A 56 -24.81 -2.66 -5.04
CA LEU A 56 -23.49 -3.03 -5.54
C LEU A 56 -22.46 -3.07 -4.40
N LEU A 57 -22.57 -2.17 -3.41
CA LEU A 57 -21.83 -2.25 -2.15
C LEU A 57 -22.12 -3.54 -1.39
N LYS A 58 -23.37 -4.03 -1.45
CA LYS A 58 -23.76 -5.32 -0.87
C LYS A 58 -23.33 -6.56 -1.66
N ARG A 59 -22.76 -6.43 -2.87
CA ARG A 59 -22.39 -7.60 -3.71
C ARG A 59 -20.95 -7.61 -4.21
N ASN A 60 -20.32 -6.45 -4.37
CA ASN A 60 -18.96 -6.33 -4.87
C ASN A 60 -18.02 -5.86 -3.77
N ALA A 61 -16.91 -6.57 -3.57
CA ALA A 61 -15.84 -6.15 -2.67
C ALA A 61 -14.97 -5.01 -3.24
N LEU A 62 -15.08 -4.74 -4.55
CA LEU A 62 -14.42 -3.63 -5.21
C LEU A 62 -15.43 -2.54 -5.53
N ILE A 63 -15.23 -1.37 -4.94
CA ILE A 63 -16.07 -0.20 -5.13
C ILE A 63 -15.34 0.73 -6.09
N PRO A 64 -15.87 0.98 -7.30
CA PRO A 64 -15.22 1.87 -8.25
C PRO A 64 -15.17 3.28 -7.67
N LEU A 65 -13.98 3.91 -7.73
CA LEU A 65 -13.80 5.30 -7.32
C LEU A 65 -13.75 6.19 -8.55
N THR A 66 -14.26 7.41 -8.40
CA THR A 66 -14.10 8.44 -9.43
C THR A 66 -12.70 9.05 -9.36
N VAL A 67 -12.23 9.66 -10.45
CA VAL A 67 -10.95 10.38 -10.49
C VAL A 67 -10.83 11.44 -9.39
N PRO A 68 -11.80 12.35 -9.16
CA PRO A 68 -11.68 13.34 -8.10
C PRO A 68 -11.63 12.72 -6.70
N GLU A 69 -12.43 11.69 -6.41
CA GLU A 69 -12.36 10.96 -5.13
C GLU A 69 -10.97 10.34 -4.95
N THR A 70 -10.46 9.69 -5.99
CA THR A 70 -9.14 9.05 -5.95
C THR A 70 -8.01 10.06 -5.77
N GLN A 71 -8.07 11.22 -6.44
CA GLN A 71 -7.07 12.27 -6.30
C GLN A 71 -7.04 12.89 -4.90
N ASN A 72 -8.19 12.98 -4.23
CA ASN A 72 -8.24 13.48 -2.85
C ASN A 72 -7.77 12.44 -1.85
N LEU A 73 -7.97 11.15 -2.12
CA LEU A 73 -7.52 10.06 -1.25
C LEU A 73 -6.04 9.72 -1.42
N LEU A 74 -5.45 9.99 -2.60
CA LEU A 74 -4.04 9.70 -2.88
C LEU A 74 -3.14 10.91 -2.58
N SER A 75 -2.14 10.70 -1.74
CA SER A 75 -1.04 11.64 -1.44
C SER A 75 0.01 11.67 -2.56
N THR A 76 -0.41 11.68 -3.84
CA THR A 76 0.50 11.63 -5.01
C THR A 76 0.97 13.00 -5.52
N GLY A 77 0.47 14.09 -4.92
CA GLY A 77 0.87 15.45 -5.23
C GLY A 77 2.18 15.86 -4.52
N PRO A 78 2.25 17.07 -3.91
CA PRO A 78 3.41 17.44 -3.10
C PRO A 78 3.56 16.45 -1.92
N PRO A 79 4.79 16.02 -1.60
CA PRO A 79 4.98 14.98 -0.61
C PRO A 79 4.51 15.43 0.76
N THR A 80 3.80 14.54 1.46
CA THR A 80 3.26 14.82 2.79
C THR A 80 4.34 14.68 3.86
N GLY A 81 4.12 15.26 5.05
CA GLY A 81 5.05 15.11 6.17
C GLY A 81 5.27 13.65 6.59
N ALA A 82 4.25 12.80 6.41
CA ALA A 82 4.36 11.36 6.64
C ALA A 82 5.25 10.66 5.59
N GLN A 83 5.20 11.07 4.32
CA GLN A 83 6.11 10.56 3.29
C GLN A 83 7.54 11.02 3.54
N TYR A 84 7.72 12.26 3.99
CA TYR A 84 9.01 12.85 4.30
C TYR A 84 9.69 12.14 5.49
N SER A 85 8.94 11.76 6.52
CA SER A 85 9.48 11.05 7.69
C SER A 85 10.02 9.66 7.35
N VAL A 86 9.42 8.96 6.37
CA VAL A 86 9.90 7.66 5.88
C VAL A 86 11.31 7.78 5.29
N TYR A 87 11.59 8.83 4.50
CA TYR A 87 12.90 9.00 3.86
C TYR A 87 13.96 9.61 4.76
N ILE A 88 13.58 10.41 5.76
CA ILE A 88 14.51 10.82 6.82
C ILE A 88 14.94 9.60 7.64
N GLY A 89 14.05 8.65 7.86
CA GLY A 89 14.28 7.45 8.64
C GLY A 89 13.33 7.36 9.83
N ARG A 90 12.82 6.15 10.09
CA ARG A 90 11.91 5.86 11.20
C ARG A 90 12.69 5.72 12.50
N THR A 91 13.83 5.02 12.47
CA THR A 91 14.69 4.81 13.65
C THR A 91 15.79 5.89 13.78
N PRO A 92 16.29 6.19 14.99
CA PRO A 92 17.40 7.14 15.17
C PRO A 92 18.66 6.75 14.39
N ARG A 93 18.91 5.45 14.22
CA ARG A 93 20.04 4.91 13.46
C ARG A 93 19.91 5.22 11.97
N GLU A 94 18.75 5.01 11.38
CA GLU A 94 18.47 5.37 9.98
C GLU A 94 18.63 6.88 9.78
N ARG A 95 18.07 7.70 10.69
CA ARG A 95 18.17 9.16 10.63
C ARG A 95 19.61 9.65 10.65
N PHE A 96 20.45 9.07 11.52
CA PHE A 96 21.87 9.40 11.56
C PHE A 96 22.59 8.95 10.28
N GLY A 97 22.29 7.76 9.78
CA GLY A 97 22.84 7.27 8.51
C GLY A 97 22.51 8.19 7.34
N ARG A 98 21.25 8.62 7.23
CA ARG A 98 20.79 9.58 6.21
C ARG A 98 21.40 10.96 6.36
N LEU A 99 21.60 11.42 7.60
CA LEU A 99 22.28 12.69 7.86
C LEU A 99 23.75 12.64 7.42
N ILE A 100 24.46 11.54 7.69
CA ILE A 100 25.83 11.36 7.22
C ILE A 100 25.87 11.29 5.69
N GLU A 101 25.01 10.47 5.09
CA GLU A 101 24.91 10.30 3.63
C GLU A 101 24.69 11.65 2.95
N SER A 102 23.69 12.42 3.40
CA SER A 102 23.40 13.74 2.86
C SER A 102 24.52 14.76 3.11
N SER A 103 25.19 14.71 4.26
CA SER A 103 26.34 15.56 4.56
C SER A 103 27.53 15.28 3.63
N ILE A 104 27.81 13.99 3.36
CA ILE A 104 28.88 13.58 2.44
C ILE A 104 28.55 14.01 1.01
N VAL A 105 27.33 13.75 0.53
CA VAL A 105 26.90 14.14 -0.81
C VAL A 105 26.91 15.66 -0.97
N GLY A 106 26.42 16.40 0.03
CA GLY A 106 26.42 17.86 0.00
C GLY A 106 27.84 18.43 -0.01
N PHE A 107 28.73 17.91 0.85
CA PHE A 107 30.13 18.31 0.88
C PHE A 107 30.81 18.04 -0.46
N LEU A 108 30.80 16.79 -0.94
CA LEU A 108 31.46 16.41 -2.19
C LEU A 108 30.85 17.14 -3.40
N GLY A 109 29.53 17.34 -3.42
CA GLY A 109 28.83 18.04 -4.49
C GLY A 109 29.17 19.53 -4.56
N VAL A 110 29.33 20.21 -3.42
CA VAL A 110 29.80 21.61 -3.38
C VAL A 110 31.25 21.72 -3.87
N PHE A 111 32.14 20.81 -3.44
CA PHE A 111 33.52 20.77 -3.93
C PHE A 111 33.58 20.50 -5.44
N PHE A 112 32.79 19.55 -5.93
CA PHE A 112 32.68 19.28 -7.36
C PHE A 112 32.21 20.51 -8.14
N SER A 113 31.18 21.21 -7.62
CA SER A 113 30.66 22.43 -8.23
C SER A 113 31.71 23.53 -8.30
N TYR A 114 32.56 23.67 -7.27
CA TYR A 114 33.69 24.59 -7.29
C TYR A 114 34.65 24.29 -8.46
N PHE A 115 35.04 23.03 -8.68
CA PHE A 115 35.90 22.69 -9.82
C PHE A 115 35.20 22.90 -11.17
N LEU A 116 33.90 22.62 -11.24
CA LEU A 116 33.09 22.83 -12.44
C LEU A 116 33.03 24.31 -12.86
N SER A 117 33.19 25.24 -11.91
CA SER A 117 33.22 26.67 -12.17
C SER A 117 34.34 27.10 -13.14
N PHE A 118 35.47 26.36 -13.15
CA PHE A 118 36.57 26.62 -14.09
C PHE A 118 36.25 26.24 -15.54
N VAL A 119 35.27 25.36 -15.75
CA VAL A 119 34.92 24.81 -17.08
C VAL A 119 33.69 25.50 -17.66
N ILE A 120 32.61 25.60 -16.87
CA ILE A 120 31.28 26.03 -17.34
C ILE A 120 30.99 27.49 -16.94
N GLY A 121 31.77 28.05 -16.01
CA GLY A 121 31.62 29.41 -15.49
C GLY A 121 30.96 29.45 -14.11
N GLY A 122 31.16 30.57 -13.41
CA GLY A 122 30.78 30.72 -12.00
C GLY A 122 29.28 30.59 -11.73
N PHE A 123 28.42 31.14 -12.59
CA PHE A 123 26.97 31.16 -12.37
C PHE A 123 26.35 29.76 -12.24
N PHE A 124 26.62 28.88 -13.21
CA PHE A 124 26.08 27.50 -13.19
C PHE A 124 26.67 26.68 -12.05
N ALA A 125 27.95 26.88 -11.74
CA ALA A 125 28.59 26.24 -10.60
C ALA A 125 27.97 26.67 -9.27
N THR A 126 27.62 27.94 -9.08
CA THR A 126 26.91 28.39 -7.88
C THR A 126 25.53 27.77 -7.77
N LEU A 127 24.76 27.70 -8.87
CA LEU A 127 23.44 27.06 -8.87
C LEU A 127 23.53 25.58 -8.47
N LEU A 128 24.46 24.84 -9.08
CA LEU A 128 24.70 23.42 -8.78
C LEU A 128 25.18 23.24 -7.32
N GLY A 129 26.08 24.10 -6.86
CA GLY A 129 26.57 24.12 -5.50
C GLY A 129 25.46 24.35 -4.48
N CYS A 130 24.50 25.24 -4.77
CA CYS A 130 23.31 25.43 -3.93
C CYS A 130 22.44 24.18 -3.87
N ILE A 131 22.18 23.51 -5.00
CA ILE A 131 21.40 22.25 -5.02
C ILE A 131 22.06 21.18 -4.16
N PHE A 132 23.38 21.00 -4.28
CA PHE A 132 24.11 20.04 -3.44
C PHE A 132 24.18 20.46 -1.98
N PHE A 133 24.34 21.75 -1.69
CA PHE A 133 24.34 22.26 -0.31
C PHE A 133 23.02 21.95 0.41
N PHE A 134 21.89 22.06 -0.31
CA PHE A 134 20.57 21.73 0.22
C PHE A 134 20.14 20.28 -0.01
N TRP A 135 21.07 19.39 -0.43
CA TRP A 135 20.73 18.00 -0.77
C TRP A 135 20.06 17.24 0.38
N GLY A 136 20.44 17.50 1.64
CA GLY A 136 19.82 16.84 2.79
C GLY A 136 18.32 17.13 2.96
N ILE A 137 17.85 18.29 2.49
CA ILE A 137 16.43 18.68 2.53
C ILE A 137 15.72 18.25 1.25
N LEU A 138 16.40 18.40 0.10
CA LEU A 138 15.82 18.11 -1.21
C LEU A 138 15.74 16.61 -1.51
N SER A 139 16.68 15.81 -1.00
CA SER A 139 16.76 14.37 -1.31
C SER A 139 15.51 13.60 -0.88
N PRO A 140 15.00 13.73 0.36
CA PRO A 140 13.75 13.05 0.75
C PRO A 140 12.55 13.49 -0.09
N GLU A 141 12.47 14.78 -0.45
CA GLU A 141 11.38 15.33 -1.26
C GLU A 141 11.39 14.73 -2.68
N PHE A 142 12.57 14.67 -3.32
CA PHE A 142 12.72 14.07 -4.64
C PHE A 142 12.45 12.56 -4.63
N GLN A 143 12.89 11.85 -3.59
CA GLN A 143 12.63 10.41 -3.45
C GLN A 143 11.12 10.13 -3.30
N ALA A 144 10.42 10.93 -2.49
CA ALA A 144 8.97 10.83 -2.36
C ALA A 144 8.24 11.15 -3.66
N TYR A 145 8.66 12.20 -4.37
CA TYR A 145 8.09 12.53 -5.67
C TYR A 145 8.29 11.41 -6.70
N GLN A 146 9.52 10.85 -6.76
CA GLN A 146 9.83 9.72 -7.64
C GLN A 146 8.95 8.52 -7.30
N ARG A 147 8.80 8.19 -6.01
CA ARG A 147 7.98 7.05 -5.57
C ARG A 147 6.50 7.24 -5.89
N ASN A 148 5.95 8.43 -5.68
CA ASN A 148 4.59 8.79 -6.07
C ASN A 148 4.38 8.68 -7.58
N TRP A 149 5.39 9.08 -8.37
CA TRP A 149 5.34 8.98 -9.82
C TRP A 149 5.44 7.54 -10.32
N GLU A 150 6.31 6.72 -9.71
CA GLU A 150 6.44 5.28 -9.98
C GLU A 150 5.15 4.52 -9.65
N PHE A 151 4.49 4.88 -8.55
CA PHE A 151 3.20 4.30 -8.14
C PHE A 151 2.12 4.49 -9.21
N LEU A 152 2.07 5.67 -9.85
CA LEU A 152 1.18 5.94 -10.98
C LEU A 152 1.74 5.44 -12.33
N GLY A 153 3.00 5.04 -12.38
CA GLY A 153 3.70 4.67 -13.62
C GLY A 153 3.65 5.76 -14.70
N GLY A 154 3.55 7.03 -14.30
CA GLY A 154 3.37 8.17 -15.20
C GLY A 154 2.04 8.20 -15.97
N ARG A 155 1.04 7.41 -15.58
CA ARG A 155 -0.26 7.32 -16.25
C ARG A 155 -1.30 8.21 -15.54
N PRO A 156 -2.21 8.86 -16.29
CA PRO A 156 -3.31 9.59 -15.68
C PRO A 156 -4.35 8.61 -15.10
N LEU A 157 -5.04 9.04 -14.05
CA LEU A 157 -6.22 8.36 -13.52
C LEU A 157 -7.39 8.53 -14.51
N VAL A 158 -8.20 7.49 -14.68
CA VAL A 158 -9.31 7.44 -15.63
C VAL A 158 -10.55 6.84 -14.97
N ASP A 159 -11.69 7.48 -15.17
CA ASP A 159 -12.97 6.99 -14.68
C ASP A 159 -13.39 5.72 -15.42
N MET A 160 -14.09 4.81 -14.72
CA MET A 160 -14.57 3.57 -15.35
C MET A 160 -15.58 3.79 -16.47
N GLU A 161 -16.26 4.93 -16.48
CA GLU A 161 -17.24 5.30 -17.51
C GLU A 161 -16.58 5.81 -18.79
N ASP A 162 -15.29 6.17 -18.74
CA ASP A 162 -14.59 6.67 -19.90
C ASP A 162 -14.37 5.56 -20.93
N THR A 163 -15.11 5.64 -22.04
CA THR A 163 -15.03 4.69 -23.14
C THR A 163 -13.91 5.02 -24.13
N THR A 164 -13.26 6.18 -24.00
CA THR A 164 -12.16 6.58 -24.89
C THR A 164 -10.96 5.62 -24.77
N ALA A 165 -10.76 5.05 -23.57
CA ALA A 165 -9.75 4.04 -23.29
C ALA A 165 -9.94 2.73 -24.07
N LYS A 166 -11.11 2.47 -24.67
CA LYS A 166 -11.33 1.27 -25.50
C LYS A 166 -10.51 1.26 -26.80
N LYS A 167 -10.02 2.41 -27.25
CA LYS A 167 -9.33 2.52 -28.55
C LYS A 167 -7.85 2.12 -28.51
N ASP A 168 -7.15 2.35 -27.41
CA ASP A 168 -5.73 2.02 -27.24
C ASP A 168 -5.47 1.50 -25.80
N PRO A 169 -5.31 0.18 -25.59
CA PRO A 169 -5.06 -0.39 -24.25
C PRO A 169 -3.72 0.06 -23.66
N ASP A 170 -2.74 0.38 -24.51
CA ASP A 170 -1.42 0.86 -24.08
C ASP A 170 -1.43 2.31 -23.60
N LYS A 171 -2.46 3.08 -24.01
CA LYS A 171 -2.74 4.44 -23.50
C LYS A 171 -3.84 4.46 -22.45
N ALA A 172 -4.33 3.29 -22.03
CA ALA A 172 -5.29 3.23 -20.95
C ALA A 172 -4.64 3.79 -19.68
N GLY A 173 -5.31 4.77 -19.09
CA GLY A 173 -4.95 5.28 -17.78
C GLY A 173 -5.22 4.26 -16.68
N LEU A 174 -5.10 4.71 -15.43
CA LEU A 174 -5.29 3.88 -14.26
C LEU A 174 -6.73 4.01 -13.76
N TYR A 175 -7.42 2.88 -13.68
CA TYR A 175 -8.69 2.75 -12.97
C TYR A 175 -8.42 2.51 -11.50
N SER A 176 -9.19 3.16 -10.64
CA SER A 176 -9.12 3.00 -9.19
C SER A 176 -10.37 2.32 -8.63
N ALA A 177 -10.17 1.52 -7.59
CA ALA A 177 -11.26 1.00 -6.79
C ALA A 177 -10.85 0.92 -5.32
N LEU A 178 -11.81 1.15 -4.43
CA LEU A 178 -11.69 0.83 -3.02
C LEU A 178 -11.90 -0.68 -2.86
N PHE A 179 -10.89 -1.34 -2.33
CA PHE A 179 -10.96 -2.72 -1.87
C PHE A 179 -11.49 -2.76 -0.45
N VAL A 180 -12.48 -3.61 -0.23
CA VAL A 180 -13.11 -3.87 1.06
C VAL A 180 -12.98 -5.36 1.33
N GLY A 181 -12.35 -5.74 2.43
CA GLY A 181 -12.17 -7.13 2.83
C GLY A 181 -11.89 -7.25 4.32
N HIS A 182 -11.32 -8.37 4.73
CA HIS A 182 -10.86 -8.63 6.09
C HIS A 182 -9.43 -9.18 6.09
N LEU A 183 -8.75 -9.08 7.23
CA LEU A 183 -7.45 -9.70 7.46
C LEU A 183 -7.62 -11.22 7.55
N ALA A 184 -7.13 -11.96 6.56
CA ALA A 184 -7.23 -13.41 6.52
C ALA A 184 -6.06 -14.09 7.23
N ASP A 185 -4.85 -13.50 7.15
CA ASP A 185 -3.64 -14.07 7.73
C ASP A 185 -2.60 -12.99 8.03
N LEU A 186 -1.80 -13.24 9.08
CA LEU A 186 -0.80 -12.33 9.63
C LEU A 186 0.43 -13.14 10.04
N ALA A 187 1.57 -12.87 9.41
CA ALA A 187 2.82 -13.57 9.70
C ALA A 187 4.00 -12.61 9.69
N VAL A 188 4.97 -12.82 10.57
CA VAL A 188 6.25 -12.11 10.54
C VAL A 188 7.23 -12.91 9.68
N VAL A 189 7.97 -12.23 8.80
CA VAL A 189 8.92 -12.83 7.86
C VAL A 189 10.22 -12.02 7.79
N GLU A 190 11.34 -12.69 7.54
CA GLU A 190 12.64 -12.03 7.39
C GLU A 190 12.83 -11.36 6.02
N ASP A 191 12.19 -11.90 4.98
CA ASP A 191 12.22 -11.37 3.62
C ASP A 191 10.87 -11.64 2.93
N ALA A 192 10.53 -10.84 1.92
CA ALA A 192 9.29 -10.96 1.17
C ALA A 192 9.15 -12.32 0.47
N ILE A 193 10.28 -12.99 0.20
CA ILE A 193 10.34 -14.29 -0.50
C ILE A 193 10.52 -15.45 0.50
N SER A 194 10.75 -15.17 1.79
CA SER A 194 10.96 -16.24 2.77
C SER A 194 9.73 -17.13 2.92
N ASP A 195 9.96 -18.44 2.96
CA ASP A 195 8.94 -19.44 3.31
C ASP A 195 8.84 -19.65 4.82
N VAL A 196 9.78 -19.11 5.60
CA VAL A 196 9.75 -19.15 7.07
C VAL A 196 8.88 -18.02 7.57
N GLU A 197 7.79 -18.41 8.24
CA GLU A 197 6.80 -17.53 8.85
C GLU A 197 6.84 -17.73 10.36
N TYR A 198 6.76 -16.62 11.09
CA TYR A 198 6.69 -16.60 12.55
C TYR A 198 5.36 -16.00 12.98
N ASP A 199 4.83 -16.49 14.09
CA ASP A 199 3.60 -15.97 14.67
C ASP A 199 3.83 -14.56 15.23
N LEU A 200 2.84 -13.68 15.06
CA LEU A 200 2.92 -12.31 15.55
C LEU A 200 3.09 -12.24 17.08
N ASP A 201 2.56 -13.24 17.79
CA ASP A 201 2.65 -13.36 19.25
C ASP A 201 4.06 -13.59 19.78
N ASP A 202 4.97 -14.16 18.97
CA ASP A 202 6.37 -14.34 19.35
C ASP A 202 7.14 -13.00 19.39
N PHE A 203 6.55 -11.94 18.84
CA PHE A 203 7.15 -10.61 18.73
C PHE A 203 6.54 -9.59 19.71
N ARG A 204 5.90 -10.03 20.79
CA ARG A 204 5.21 -9.17 21.78
C ARG A 204 6.07 -8.07 22.42
N ASP A 205 7.38 -8.25 22.48
CA ASP A 205 8.35 -7.28 23.01
C ASP A 205 9.16 -6.58 21.90
N TYR A 206 8.71 -6.68 20.63
CA TYR A 206 9.39 -6.07 19.50
C TYR A 206 9.40 -4.54 19.61
N THR A 207 10.57 -3.97 19.39
CA THR A 207 10.78 -2.53 19.22
C THR A 207 11.63 -2.32 17.98
N MET A 208 11.37 -1.26 17.20
CA MET A 208 12.14 -1.02 15.97
C MET A 208 13.63 -0.80 16.25
N ASP A 209 13.97 -0.18 17.39
CA ASP A 209 15.36 0.01 17.81
C ASP A 209 16.00 -1.29 18.33
N GLY A 210 15.15 -2.22 18.79
CA GLY A 210 15.48 -3.56 19.28
C GLY A 210 15.80 -4.55 18.17
N ASP A 211 15.30 -4.34 16.95
CA ASP A 211 15.34 -5.28 15.83
C ASP A 211 16.73 -5.93 15.63
N GLU A 212 16.82 -7.21 15.96
CA GLU A 212 18.06 -7.99 15.87
C GLU A 212 18.43 -8.30 14.42
N LEU A 213 17.44 -8.55 13.56
CA LEU A 213 17.65 -8.84 12.16
C LEU A 213 18.23 -7.62 11.45
N GLU A 214 17.72 -6.41 11.76
CA GLU A 214 18.26 -5.18 11.20
C GLU A 214 19.69 -4.93 11.68
N LYS A 215 20.01 -5.27 12.94
CA LYS A 215 21.38 -5.14 13.47
C LYS A 215 22.36 -6.08 12.80
N LEU A 216 21.95 -7.32 12.52
CA LEU A 216 22.80 -8.36 11.94
C LEU A 216 22.93 -8.24 10.42
N THR A 217 21.83 -7.98 9.71
CA THR A 217 21.75 -8.03 8.25
C THR A 217 21.58 -6.67 7.59
N GLY A 218 21.18 -5.65 8.35
CA GLY A 218 20.79 -4.34 7.82
C GLY A 218 19.38 -4.32 7.22
N ARG A 219 18.57 -5.37 7.40
CA ARG A 219 17.18 -5.45 6.95
C ARG A 219 16.25 -5.72 8.14
N PRO A 220 15.13 -5.00 8.27
CA PRO A 220 14.19 -5.22 9.36
C PRO A 220 13.33 -6.46 9.12
N TYR A 221 12.74 -6.99 10.19
CA TYR A 221 11.61 -7.92 10.06
C TYR A 221 10.46 -7.25 9.29
N LEU A 222 9.73 -8.05 8.52
CA LEU A 222 8.56 -7.63 7.77
C LEU A 222 7.31 -8.33 8.32
N LEU A 223 6.22 -7.60 8.42
CA LEU A 223 4.89 -8.16 8.61
C LEU A 223 4.29 -8.43 7.23
N ARG A 224 3.96 -9.69 6.98
CA ARG A 224 3.19 -10.18 5.84
C ARG A 224 1.72 -10.18 6.24
N VAL A 225 0.93 -9.42 5.49
CA VAL A 225 -0.52 -9.29 5.72
C VAL A 225 -1.24 -9.81 4.51
N LEU A 226 -2.12 -10.79 4.71
CA LEU A 226 -3.03 -11.29 3.70
C LEU A 226 -4.43 -10.73 4.00
N ALA A 227 -4.96 -9.93 3.09
CA ALA A 227 -6.34 -9.49 3.12
C ALA A 227 -7.15 -10.27 2.09
N ARG A 228 -8.34 -10.73 2.47
CA ARG A 228 -9.26 -11.46 1.59
C ARG A 228 -10.59 -10.75 1.51
N ASP A 229 -11.21 -10.78 0.34
CA ASP A 229 -12.58 -10.32 0.16
C ASP A 229 -13.59 -11.47 0.11
N ARG A 230 -14.88 -11.19 0.28
CA ARG A 230 -15.97 -12.17 0.10
C ARG A 230 -16.03 -12.87 -1.26
N THR A 231 -15.39 -12.30 -2.28
CA THR A 231 -15.33 -12.92 -3.62
C THR A 231 -14.20 -13.93 -3.74
N GLY A 232 -13.39 -14.09 -2.68
CA GLY A 232 -12.23 -14.96 -2.61
C GLY A 232 -10.99 -14.37 -3.27
N ARG A 233 -10.94 -13.06 -3.52
CA ARG A 233 -9.70 -12.41 -3.96
C ARG A 233 -8.82 -12.14 -2.77
N GLU A 234 -7.53 -12.32 -3.00
CA GLU A 234 -6.50 -12.16 -1.99
C GLU A 234 -5.56 -11.03 -2.38
N LEU A 235 -5.20 -10.25 -1.39
CA LEU A 235 -4.28 -9.14 -1.46
C LEU A 235 -3.20 -9.38 -0.41
N GLN A 236 -1.96 -9.54 -0.86
CA GLN A 236 -0.83 -9.69 0.04
C GLN A 236 -0.02 -8.40 0.02
N ILE A 237 0.25 -7.85 1.20
CA ILE A 237 1.20 -6.75 1.37
C ILE A 237 2.29 -7.16 2.35
N HIS A 238 3.46 -6.59 2.17
CA HIS A 238 4.54 -6.63 3.14
C HIS A 238 4.73 -5.22 3.69
N THR A 239 4.87 -5.10 5.00
CA THR A 239 5.20 -3.84 5.67
C THR A 239 6.34 -4.08 6.64
N ARG A 240 7.22 -3.10 6.81
CA ARG A 240 8.20 -3.10 7.90
C ARG A 240 7.50 -3.30 9.24
N MET A 241 8.03 -4.21 10.07
CA MET A 241 7.50 -4.50 11.39
C MET A 241 7.54 -3.26 12.29
N SER A 242 6.51 -3.11 13.13
CA SER A 242 6.31 -1.96 14.01
C SER A 242 5.73 -2.42 15.34
N GLU A 243 6.10 -1.75 16.43
CA GLU A 243 5.50 -1.95 17.75
C GLU A 243 3.99 -1.70 17.75
N GLU A 244 3.50 -0.81 16.88
CA GLU A 244 2.06 -0.52 16.70
C GLU A 244 1.22 -1.74 16.28
N TYR A 245 1.84 -2.78 15.72
CA TYR A 245 1.14 -3.99 15.25
C TYR A 245 1.00 -5.06 16.31
N VAL A 246 1.79 -4.96 17.38
CA VAL A 246 2.05 -6.05 18.33
C VAL A 246 1.18 -5.97 19.59
N ASP A 247 0.72 -4.77 19.96
CA ASP A 247 -0.01 -4.47 21.21
C ASP A 247 -1.46 -5.04 21.25
N GLY A 248 -1.70 -6.22 20.66
CA GLY A 248 -3.01 -6.84 20.53
C GLY A 248 -3.98 -6.05 19.64
N ALA A 249 -3.45 -5.11 18.87
CA ALA A 249 -4.23 -4.24 18.01
C ALA A 249 -4.57 -4.89 16.66
N LEU A 250 -3.78 -5.88 16.23
CA LEU A 250 -3.94 -6.54 14.94
C LEU A 250 -4.31 -8.01 15.12
N GLU A 251 -5.51 -8.37 14.68
CA GLU A 251 -6.06 -9.72 14.72
C GLU A 251 -6.60 -10.10 13.32
N THR A 252 -6.68 -11.39 13.04
CA THR A 252 -7.38 -11.89 11.85
C THR A 252 -8.89 -11.62 11.98
N GLY A 253 -9.60 -11.56 10.87
CA GLY A 253 -11.02 -11.21 10.79
C GLY A 253 -11.32 -9.71 10.81
N LEU A 254 -10.37 -8.86 11.23
CA LEU A 254 -10.58 -7.41 11.25
C LEU A 254 -10.85 -6.86 9.83
N PRO A 255 -11.83 -5.96 9.66
CA PRO A 255 -12.12 -5.35 8.37
C PRO A 255 -10.96 -4.46 7.93
N VAL A 256 -10.69 -4.45 6.63
CA VAL A 256 -9.59 -3.70 6.04
C VAL A 256 -10.00 -3.09 4.72
N THR A 257 -9.43 -1.92 4.42
CA THR A 257 -9.66 -1.21 3.16
C THR A 257 -8.36 -0.70 2.54
N ALA A 258 -8.29 -0.68 1.21
CA ALA A 258 -7.18 -0.09 0.46
C ALA A 258 -7.65 0.44 -0.90
N ILE A 259 -6.83 1.27 -1.55
CA ILE A 259 -7.07 1.67 -2.93
C ILE A 259 -6.22 0.81 -3.86
N LEU A 260 -6.89 0.18 -4.81
CA LEU A 260 -6.26 -0.58 -5.88
C LEU A 260 -6.25 0.26 -7.15
N LEU A 261 -5.11 0.26 -7.84
CA LEU A 261 -4.96 0.82 -9.17
C LEU A 261 -4.80 -0.30 -10.18
N SER A 262 -5.47 -0.20 -11.32
CA SER A 262 -5.41 -1.19 -12.39
C SER A 262 -5.35 -0.55 -13.76
N THR A 263 -4.64 -1.20 -14.69
CA THR A 263 -4.68 -0.85 -16.11
C THR A 263 -5.91 -1.41 -16.83
N GLN A 264 -6.71 -2.23 -16.16
CA GLN A 264 -7.87 -2.90 -16.73
C GLN A 264 -9.10 -2.67 -15.85
N ARG A 265 -10.25 -2.37 -16.48
CA ARG A 265 -11.50 -2.05 -15.76
C ARG A 265 -12.02 -3.18 -14.87
N ASN A 266 -11.65 -4.43 -15.15
CA ASN A 266 -12.05 -5.60 -14.38
C ASN A 266 -11.05 -5.98 -13.28
N PHE A 267 -9.97 -5.20 -13.08
CA PHE A 267 -8.92 -5.47 -12.09
C PHE A 267 -8.21 -6.82 -12.25
N SER A 268 -8.26 -7.45 -13.44
CA SER A 268 -7.47 -8.68 -13.66
C SER A 268 -5.96 -8.44 -13.71
N ARG A 269 -5.54 -7.18 -13.86
CA ARG A 269 -4.14 -6.79 -13.79
C ARG A 269 -3.97 -5.56 -12.91
N LEU A 270 -3.49 -5.76 -11.69
CA LEU A 270 -3.15 -4.66 -10.79
C LEU A 270 -1.91 -3.93 -11.29
N ALA A 271 -1.92 -2.61 -11.10
CA ALA A 271 -0.82 -1.70 -11.40
C ALA A 271 -0.16 -1.21 -10.12
N GLY A 272 -0.94 -0.98 -9.06
CA GLY A 272 -0.47 -0.53 -7.77
C GLY A 272 -1.50 -0.78 -6.68
N ILE A 273 -1.03 -0.87 -5.44
CA ILE A 273 -1.82 -1.08 -4.22
C ILE A 273 -1.30 -0.08 -3.20
N THR A 274 -2.20 0.65 -2.54
CA THR A 274 -1.81 1.57 -1.46
C THR A 274 -1.56 0.83 -0.14
N ASP A 275 -1.24 1.57 0.92
CA ASP A 275 -1.35 1.07 2.28
C ASP A 275 -2.77 0.58 2.61
N LEU A 276 -2.84 -0.42 3.48
CA LEU A 276 -4.08 -0.97 4.04
C LEU A 276 -4.44 -0.19 5.30
N TYR A 277 -5.71 0.18 5.44
CA TYR A 277 -6.26 0.80 6.64
C TYR A 277 -7.17 -0.17 7.36
N VAL A 278 -6.90 -0.39 8.65
CA VAL A 278 -7.71 -1.22 9.56
C VAL A 278 -8.46 -0.27 10.50
N PRO A 279 -9.73 0.07 10.18
CA PRO A 279 -10.46 1.11 10.92
C PRO A 279 -10.72 0.75 12.38
N ASP A 280 -10.94 -0.53 12.70
CA ASP A 280 -11.28 -0.95 14.06
C ASP A 280 -10.09 -0.82 15.02
N ALA A 281 -8.88 -1.05 14.51
CA ALA A 281 -7.62 -0.84 15.23
C ALA A 281 -7.06 0.59 15.07
N ASN A 282 -7.60 1.36 14.12
CA ASN A 282 -7.04 2.62 13.65
C ASN A 282 -5.56 2.50 13.23
N LEU A 283 -5.23 1.42 12.52
CA LEU A 283 -3.87 1.09 12.08
C LEU A 283 -3.71 1.23 10.58
N TRP A 284 -2.52 1.65 10.17
CA TRP A 284 -2.11 1.80 8.77
C TRP A 284 -0.98 0.80 8.49
N LEU A 285 -1.23 -0.16 7.61
CA LEU A 285 -0.29 -1.19 7.24
C LEU A 285 0.31 -0.87 5.87
N GLY A 286 1.60 -0.53 5.85
CA GLY A 286 2.32 -0.24 4.61
C GLY A 286 3.68 0.41 4.83
N ASP A 287 4.59 0.17 3.88
CA ASP A 287 5.93 0.75 3.91
C ASP A 287 5.96 2.24 3.59
N TYR A 288 4.99 2.70 2.81
CA TYR A 288 4.94 4.07 2.31
C TYR A 288 3.50 4.59 2.33
N PRO A 289 3.23 5.76 2.93
CA PRO A 289 1.88 6.31 3.05
C PRO A 289 1.45 6.93 1.72
N TYR A 290 0.74 6.14 0.90
CA TYR A 290 0.15 6.63 -0.35
C TYR A 290 -1.21 7.26 -0.11
N LEU A 291 -1.90 6.90 0.98
CA LEU A 291 -3.21 7.44 1.33
C LEU A 291 -3.08 8.73 2.16
N ASP A 292 -3.94 9.70 1.84
CA ASP A 292 -4.24 10.80 2.75
C ASP A 292 -5.15 10.27 3.87
N ARG A 293 -4.55 10.10 5.04
CA ARG A 293 -5.21 9.49 6.21
C ARG A 293 -6.45 10.27 6.65
N GLU A 294 -6.38 11.60 6.64
CA GLU A 294 -7.48 12.46 7.12
C GLU A 294 -8.68 12.36 6.18
N HIS A 295 -8.45 12.43 4.87
CA HIS A 295 -9.52 12.30 3.88
C HIS A 295 -10.13 10.91 3.87
N MET A 296 -9.32 9.87 4.07
CA MET A 296 -9.78 8.49 4.11
C MET A 296 -10.64 8.22 5.36
N GLU A 297 -10.20 8.66 6.53
CA GLU A 297 -10.99 8.60 7.77
C GLU A 297 -12.30 9.40 7.65
N ALA A 298 -12.24 10.60 7.06
CA ALA A 298 -13.43 11.42 6.83
C ALA A 298 -14.43 10.74 5.89
N MET A 299 -13.95 10.13 4.80
CA MET A 299 -14.80 9.40 3.84
C MET A 299 -15.53 8.23 4.52
N LEU A 300 -14.86 7.46 5.38
CA LEU A 300 -15.49 6.36 6.12
C LEU A 300 -16.47 6.84 7.19
N ALA A 301 -16.18 7.99 7.80
CA ALA A 301 -17.07 8.59 8.79
C ALA A 301 -18.35 9.16 8.17
N GLU A 302 -18.28 9.63 6.92
CA GLU A 302 -19.40 10.23 6.18
C GLU A 302 -20.27 9.19 5.46
N ASP A 303 -19.67 8.16 4.84
CA ASP A 303 -20.38 7.16 4.04
C ASP A 303 -20.71 5.90 4.88
N ASP A 304 -21.86 5.93 5.56
CA ASP A 304 -22.38 4.78 6.32
C ASP A 304 -22.51 3.52 5.43
N ASP A 305 -22.71 3.64 4.11
CA ASP A 305 -22.85 2.47 3.25
C ASP A 305 -21.50 1.74 3.03
N ILE A 306 -20.38 2.46 3.01
CA ILE A 306 -19.02 1.86 2.94
C ILE A 306 -18.68 1.21 4.28
N TRP A 307 -19.03 1.88 5.37
CA TRP A 307 -18.82 1.34 6.71
C TRP A 307 -19.60 0.03 6.92
N ASP A 308 -20.88 0.01 6.54
CA ASP A 308 -21.72 -1.18 6.60
C ASP A 308 -21.17 -2.32 5.72
N ALA A 309 -20.57 -1.98 4.56
CA ALA A 309 -19.92 -2.96 3.71
C ALA A 309 -18.66 -3.56 4.37
N LEU A 310 -17.83 -2.73 5.02
CA LEU A 310 -16.66 -3.20 5.78
C LEU A 310 -17.07 -4.14 6.91
N GLN A 311 -18.05 -3.75 7.71
CA GLN A 311 -18.53 -4.54 8.84
C GLN A 311 -19.19 -5.84 8.40
N ALA A 312 -19.84 -5.86 7.23
CA ALA A 312 -20.40 -7.08 6.66
C ALA A 312 -19.32 -8.11 6.29
N GLU A 313 -18.12 -7.67 5.84
CA GLU A 313 -17.01 -8.58 5.54
C GLU A 313 -16.44 -9.24 6.81
N ALA A 314 -16.44 -8.55 7.94
CA ALA A 314 -16.01 -9.11 9.22
C ALA A 314 -16.96 -10.21 9.72
N ILE A 315 -18.28 -9.99 9.60
CA ILE A 315 -19.30 -10.99 10.01
C ILE A 315 -19.23 -12.25 9.14
N ASP A 316 -18.97 -12.11 7.83
CA ASP A 316 -18.86 -13.25 6.91
C ASP A 316 -17.66 -14.13 7.25
N TYR A 317 -16.57 -13.54 7.74
CA TYR A 317 -15.40 -14.26 8.23
C TYR A 317 -15.73 -15.12 9.46
N ASP A 318 -16.35 -14.54 10.49
CA ASP A 318 -16.74 -15.25 11.72
C ASP A 318 -17.64 -16.46 11.39
N LEU A 319 -18.60 -16.29 10.48
CA LEU A 319 -19.50 -17.37 10.07
C LEU A 319 -18.77 -18.49 9.29
N MET A 320 -17.77 -18.15 8.49
CA MET A 320 -16.96 -19.17 7.81
C MET A 320 -16.06 -19.92 8.78
N GLU A 321 -15.47 -19.25 9.76
CA GLU A 321 -14.57 -19.87 10.74
C GLU A 321 -15.29 -20.96 11.55
N ASP A 322 -16.52 -20.69 12.01
CA ASP A 322 -17.35 -21.66 12.72
C ASP A 322 -17.62 -22.93 11.88
N VAL A 323 -17.92 -22.76 10.58
CA VAL A 323 -18.17 -23.89 9.67
C VAL A 323 -16.91 -24.71 9.42
N TYR A 324 -15.74 -24.06 9.35
CA TYR A 324 -14.47 -24.75 9.18
C TYR A 324 -14.09 -25.56 10.42
N GLN A 325 -14.30 -25.01 11.62
CA GLN A 325 -13.99 -25.72 12.87
C GLN A 325 -14.89 -26.96 13.06
N ASP A 326 -16.18 -26.87 12.73
CA ASP A 326 -17.13 -27.99 12.82
C ASP A 326 -16.74 -29.13 11.86
N SER A 327 -16.30 -28.79 10.63
CA SER A 327 -15.88 -29.79 9.64
C SER A 327 -14.58 -30.54 9.98
N LYS A 328 -13.75 -29.98 10.87
CA LYS A 328 -12.47 -30.57 11.29
C LYS A 328 -12.61 -31.40 12.58
N GLY A 329 -13.67 -31.21 13.35
CA GLY A 329 -13.92 -31.86 14.64
C GLY A 329 -14.34 -33.33 14.57
N ASP A 330 -14.80 -33.84 13.42
CA ASP A 330 -15.37 -35.20 13.32
C ASP A 330 -14.35 -36.33 13.04
N ASN A 331 -13.04 -36.04 13.03
CA ASN A 331 -12.01 -37.06 12.75
C ASN A 331 -11.14 -37.46 13.95
N ASP A 332 -11.33 -36.85 15.11
CA ASP A 332 -10.70 -37.29 16.36
C ASP A 332 -11.76 -37.86 17.30
N GLY A 333 -11.99 -39.18 17.15
CA GLY A 333 -12.70 -39.94 18.17
C GLY A 333 -11.88 -39.95 19.47
N ASN A 334 -12.56 -39.75 20.60
CA ASN A 334 -12.08 -39.74 22.00
C ASN A 334 -11.25 -38.47 22.37
N ASP A 335 -11.50 -37.71 23.44
CA ASP A 335 -12.09 -37.99 24.76
C ASP A 335 -12.78 -36.73 25.36
N ASP A 336 -13.69 -36.99 26.30
CA ASP A 336 -14.52 -36.07 27.10
C ASP A 336 -13.80 -34.80 27.64
N PHE A 337 -14.38 -33.58 27.47
CA PHE A 337 -14.48 -32.59 28.57
C PHE A 337 -15.34 -31.33 28.30
N ASN A 338 -16.09 -30.92 29.32
CA ASN A 338 -16.97 -29.73 29.41
C ASN A 338 -16.26 -28.36 29.38
N SER A 339 -16.86 -27.35 28.74
CA SER A 339 -17.16 -25.99 29.28
C SER A 339 -17.77 -25.15 28.14
N ILE A 340 -19.04 -24.70 28.17
CA ILE A 340 -19.69 -23.65 28.98
C ILE A 340 -18.97 -22.29 28.94
N THR A 341 -19.65 -21.37 28.24
CA THR A 341 -19.62 -19.88 28.20
C THR A 341 -18.44 -19.20 27.52
N ASP A 342 -18.73 -18.40 26.47
CA ASP A 342 -18.57 -16.96 26.62
C ASP A 342 -19.48 -16.12 25.70
N ASN A 343 -19.98 -15.01 26.25
CA ASN A 343 -20.84 -14.02 25.59
C ASN A 343 -19.98 -12.96 24.92
N ARG A 344 -19.87 -12.94 23.58
CA ARG A 344 -19.30 -11.78 22.87
C ARG A 344 -20.36 -10.70 22.66
N ILE A 345 -20.07 -9.54 23.25
CA ILE A 345 -20.86 -8.30 23.24
C ILE A 345 -20.70 -7.62 21.86
N PRO A 346 -21.77 -7.14 21.20
CA PRO A 346 -21.62 -6.36 19.98
C PRO A 346 -20.97 -5.00 20.27
N LEU A 347 -19.85 -4.72 19.62
CA LEU A 347 -19.06 -3.50 19.78
C LEU A 347 -19.89 -2.27 19.39
N ARG A 348 -20.11 -1.40 20.37
CA ARG A 348 -20.93 -0.19 20.28
C ARG A 348 -20.04 1.00 19.89
N ARG A 349 -20.32 1.57 18.71
CA ARG A 349 -19.81 2.83 18.12
C ARG A 349 -19.30 3.83 19.18
N ARG A 350 -17.98 4.00 19.29
CA ARG A 350 -17.37 5.08 20.10
C ARG A 350 -17.32 6.35 19.24
N ARG A 351 -18.45 7.06 19.13
CA ARG A 351 -18.47 8.41 18.54
C ARG A 351 -17.55 9.32 19.38
N LYS A 352 -16.39 9.69 18.85
CA LYS A 352 -15.64 10.85 19.34
C LYS A 352 -16.51 12.09 19.08
N ARG A 353 -16.73 12.88 20.13
CA ARG A 353 -17.38 14.19 20.08
C ARG A 353 -16.33 15.27 19.84
#